data_AF-A0A3B0UZU9-F1
#
_entry.id   AF-A0A3B0UZU9-F1
#
_cell.length_a   1.000
_cell.length_b   1.000
_cell.length_c   1.000
_cell.angle_alpha   90.00
_cell.angle_beta   90.00
_cell.angle_gamma   90.00
#
_symmetry.space_group_name_H-M   'P 1'
#
loop_
_entity.id
_entity.type
_entity.pdbx_description
1 polymer ?
#
loop_
_entity_poly.entity_id
_entity_poly.type
_entity_poly.pdbx_seq_one_letter_code
_entity_poly.pdbx_strand_id
1 'polypeptide(L)'
;PPTKFGMVVCTPDGGLFQIGDAAENFSIQSVSKVFVLTLAMQHEGDGIWQRIGREPSGTAFNSLVQLEYENGIPRNPFINAGALVVTDMILTHLQDARQTVLNFVRKLADNENIGFDTAVAHSEKVTGYRNVALANFIKSFGNLHNEPDVVLGAYFHHCSLAMSCVDVARAGLFLANKGKLPWSGEQIVKANQAKYIKSLMLTCGTYDSVGDFAYRVGLPGKSGVGGGILAVMPGKFSICVWSPGLNATGNSLAGTKALELFTTLTGISIF
;
A
#
# COMPACT_ATOMS: atom_id res chain seq x y z
N PRO A 1 -7.41 -2.90 20.88
CA PRO A 1 -8.19 -4.14 21.17
C PRO A 1 -8.63 -4.80 19.85
N PRO A 2 -8.66 -6.14 19.76
CA PRO A 2 -9.03 -6.87 18.54
C PRO A 2 -10.48 -6.63 18.08
N THR A 3 -11.30 -5.98 18.91
CA THR A 3 -12.70 -5.64 18.66
C THR A 3 -12.90 -4.24 18.07
N LYS A 4 -11.84 -3.45 17.90
CA LYS A 4 -11.95 -2.10 17.32
C LYS A 4 -12.29 -2.17 15.84
N PHE A 5 -13.09 -1.21 15.39
CA PHE A 5 -13.51 -1.11 14.01
C PHE A 5 -13.70 0.35 13.63
N GLY A 6 -13.05 0.78 12.54
CA GLY A 6 -13.21 2.12 11.97
C GLY A 6 -13.34 2.05 10.46
N MET A 7 -14.17 2.90 9.87
CA MET A 7 -14.34 2.94 8.42
C MET A 7 -14.66 4.36 7.95
N VAL A 8 -14.03 4.78 6.85
CA VAL A 8 -14.23 6.11 6.23
C VAL A 8 -14.38 5.96 4.71
N VAL A 9 -15.33 6.69 4.14
CA VAL A 9 -15.46 6.95 2.70
C VAL A 9 -15.15 8.42 2.43
N CYS A 10 -14.23 8.69 1.52
CA CYS A 10 -13.92 10.02 1.01
C CYS A 10 -14.25 10.11 -0.48
N THR A 11 -14.94 11.16 -0.91
CA THR A 11 -15.33 11.39 -2.30
C THR A 11 -14.59 12.60 -2.89
N PRO A 12 -14.31 12.64 -4.22
CA PRO A 12 -13.62 13.76 -4.85
C PRO A 12 -14.33 15.12 -4.75
N ASP A 13 -15.63 15.14 -4.48
CA ASP A 13 -16.43 16.36 -4.26
C ASP A 13 -16.41 16.85 -2.80
N GLY A 14 -15.59 16.24 -1.94
CA GLY A 14 -15.36 16.68 -0.56
C GLY A 14 -16.21 15.97 0.49
N GLY A 15 -17.02 14.99 0.10
CA GLY A 15 -17.76 14.15 1.04
C GLY A 15 -16.83 13.29 1.91
N LEU A 16 -17.15 13.23 3.21
CA LEU A 16 -16.44 12.42 4.20
C LEU A 16 -17.48 11.76 5.12
N PHE A 17 -17.55 10.43 5.07
CA PHE A 17 -18.50 9.64 5.84
C PHE A 17 -17.73 8.64 6.69
N GLN A 18 -17.90 8.68 8.01
CA GLN A 18 -17.12 7.85 8.93
C GLN A 18 -17.99 7.15 9.97
N ILE A 19 -17.55 5.98 10.42
CA ILE A 19 -18.16 5.21 11.51
C ILE A 19 -17.09 4.56 12.39
N GLY A 20 -17.43 4.33 13.67
CA GLY A 20 -16.57 3.64 14.63
C GLY A 20 -15.29 4.40 14.97
N ASP A 21 -14.22 3.68 15.25
CA ASP A 21 -12.91 4.17 15.68
C ASP A 21 -12.07 4.74 14.52
N ALA A 22 -12.70 5.35 13.52
CA ALA A 22 -12.04 5.71 12.26
C ALA A 22 -10.95 6.80 12.37
N ALA A 23 -10.93 7.55 13.47
CA ALA A 23 -9.94 8.56 13.79
C ALA A 23 -8.73 8.01 14.57
N GLU A 24 -8.74 6.73 14.94
CA GLU A 24 -7.63 6.10 15.65
C GLU A 24 -6.47 5.79 14.69
N ASN A 25 -5.26 6.18 15.09
CA ASN A 25 -4.06 5.89 14.33
C ASN A 25 -3.66 4.42 14.47
N PHE A 26 -3.30 3.83 13.34
CA PHE A 26 -2.69 2.51 13.26
C PHE A 26 -1.50 2.54 12.31
N SER A 27 -0.57 1.59 12.46
CA SER A 27 0.49 1.39 11.48
C SER A 27 -0.11 0.87 10.17
N ILE A 28 0.02 1.64 9.08
CA ILE A 28 -0.60 1.30 7.80
C ILE A 28 0.07 0.10 7.11
N GLN A 29 1.25 -0.31 7.57
CA GLN A 29 1.92 -1.52 7.12
C GLN A 29 2.04 -1.53 5.58
N SER A 30 1.72 -2.65 4.94
CA SER A 30 1.82 -2.80 3.48
C SER A 30 0.89 -1.89 2.66
N VAL A 31 -0.03 -1.14 3.27
CA VAL A 31 -0.75 -0.06 2.55
C VAL A 31 0.24 1.02 2.09
N SER A 32 1.33 1.24 2.84
CA SER A 32 2.40 2.19 2.48
C SER A 32 3.01 1.94 1.10
N LYS A 33 3.00 0.68 0.64
CA LYS A 33 3.52 0.28 -0.68
C LYS A 33 2.81 1.00 -1.82
N VAL A 34 1.54 1.38 -1.67
CA VAL A 34 0.81 2.17 -2.68
C VAL A 34 1.45 3.55 -2.83
N PHE A 35 1.76 4.21 -1.72
CA PHE A 35 2.34 5.56 -1.71
C PHE A 35 3.80 5.56 -2.15
N VAL A 36 4.58 4.57 -1.70
CA VAL A 36 5.99 4.41 -2.09
C VAL A 36 6.11 4.06 -3.59
N LEU A 37 5.22 3.22 -4.13
CA LEU A 37 5.13 2.97 -5.57
C LEU A 37 4.78 4.25 -6.34
N THR A 38 3.84 5.04 -5.82
CA THR A 38 3.45 6.31 -6.44
C THR A 38 4.63 7.26 -6.57
N LEU A 39 5.43 7.42 -5.51
CA LEU A 39 6.67 8.22 -5.54
C LEU A 39 7.68 7.65 -6.55
N ALA A 40 7.92 6.34 -6.53
CA ALA A 40 8.83 5.72 -7.48
C ALA A 40 8.41 5.98 -8.94
N MET A 41 7.10 5.91 -9.24
CA MET A 41 6.56 6.21 -10.56
C MET A 41 6.67 7.70 -10.96
N GLN A 42 6.75 8.63 -10.00
CA GLN A 42 7.02 10.05 -10.28
C GLN A 42 8.46 10.26 -10.73
N HIS A 43 9.42 9.51 -10.18
CA HIS A 43 10.84 9.63 -10.51
C HIS A 43 11.25 8.79 -11.73
N GLU A 44 10.84 7.52 -11.77
CA GLU A 44 11.25 6.54 -12.79
C GLU A 44 10.33 6.51 -14.01
N GLY A 45 9.11 7.04 -13.90
CA GLY A 45 8.09 6.86 -14.92
C GLY A 45 7.81 5.37 -15.18
N ASP A 46 7.95 4.94 -16.43
CA ASP A 46 7.77 3.53 -16.83
C ASP A 46 9.05 2.68 -16.66
N GLY A 47 10.19 3.29 -16.29
CA GLY A 47 11.46 2.59 -16.06
C GLY A 47 11.40 1.57 -14.92
N ILE A 48 10.51 1.80 -13.95
CA ILE A 48 10.23 0.87 -12.83
C ILE A 48 9.97 -0.57 -13.29
N TRP A 49 9.32 -0.74 -14.45
CA TRP A 49 8.90 -2.05 -14.95
C TRP A 49 10.04 -2.89 -15.53
N GLN A 50 11.25 -2.33 -15.64
CA GLN A 50 12.45 -3.09 -16.02
C GLN A 50 12.99 -3.93 -14.86
N ARG A 51 12.65 -3.56 -13.62
CA ARG A 51 13.20 -4.15 -12.39
C ARG A 51 12.15 -4.91 -11.57
N ILE A 52 10.87 -4.74 -11.91
CA ILE A 52 9.73 -5.35 -11.21
C ILE A 52 8.65 -5.71 -12.24
N GLY A 53 8.03 -6.88 -12.07
CA GLY A 53 6.88 -7.33 -12.85
C GLY A 53 5.56 -6.63 -12.48
N ARG A 54 4.47 -7.14 -13.06
CA ARG A 54 3.09 -6.65 -12.86
C ARG A 54 2.08 -7.77 -12.57
N GLU A 55 2.57 -8.98 -12.36
CA GLU A 55 1.75 -10.19 -12.28
C GLU A 55 1.50 -10.60 -10.83
N PRO A 56 0.35 -11.21 -10.51
CA PRO A 56 0.13 -11.84 -9.22
C PRO A 56 1.21 -12.91 -8.94
N SER A 57 1.54 -13.10 -7.66
CA SER A 57 2.31 -14.26 -7.23
C SER A 57 1.34 -15.39 -6.87
N GLY A 58 1.38 -16.52 -7.59
CA GLY A 58 0.60 -17.72 -7.24
C GLY A 58 1.16 -18.49 -6.03
N THR A 59 2.25 -18.00 -5.45
CA THR A 59 2.89 -18.53 -4.23
C THR A 59 2.91 -17.45 -3.16
N ALA A 60 3.10 -17.86 -1.90
CA ALA A 60 3.14 -16.96 -0.76
C ALA A 60 4.08 -15.76 -1.02
N PHE A 61 3.67 -14.57 -0.59
CA PHE A 61 4.32 -13.28 -0.89
C PHE A 61 5.81 -13.14 -0.48
N ASN A 62 6.38 -14.13 0.23
CA ASN A 62 7.79 -14.20 0.63
C ASN A 62 8.55 -15.36 -0.04
N SER A 63 8.03 -15.92 -1.14
CA SER A 63 8.65 -17.07 -1.82
C SER A 63 10.01 -16.70 -2.43
N LEU A 64 11.09 -17.23 -1.85
CA LEU A 64 12.45 -17.11 -2.40
C LEU A 64 12.62 -17.93 -3.69
N VAL A 65 11.91 -19.06 -3.79
CA VAL A 65 11.97 -19.96 -4.94
C VAL A 65 11.51 -19.25 -6.21
N GLN A 66 10.38 -18.53 -6.15
CA GLN A 66 9.90 -17.75 -7.31
C GLN A 66 10.92 -16.69 -7.72
N LEU A 67 11.51 -16.01 -6.74
CA LEU A 67 12.45 -14.94 -6.97
C LEU A 67 13.76 -15.45 -7.60
N GLU A 68 14.18 -16.67 -7.27
CA GLU A 68 15.32 -17.36 -7.89
C GLU A 68 15.06 -17.64 -9.37
N TYR A 69 13.90 -18.25 -9.69
CA TYR A 69 13.50 -18.53 -11.07
C TYR A 69 13.39 -17.26 -11.93
N GLU A 70 13.05 -16.13 -11.31
CA GLU A 70 12.91 -14.83 -11.97
C GLU A 70 14.19 -13.98 -11.90
N ASN A 71 15.34 -14.58 -11.54
CA ASN A 71 16.64 -13.93 -11.48
C ASN A 71 16.63 -12.63 -10.65
N GLY A 72 15.96 -12.66 -9.50
CA GLY A 72 15.88 -11.51 -8.60
C GLY A 72 14.92 -10.40 -9.03
N ILE A 73 14.11 -10.61 -10.08
CA ILE A 73 13.07 -9.67 -10.50
C ILE A 73 11.75 -10.04 -9.80
N PRO A 74 11.22 -9.22 -8.87
CA PRO A 74 10.00 -9.55 -8.17
C PRO A 74 8.76 -9.43 -9.07
N ARG A 75 7.77 -10.30 -8.83
CA ARG A 75 6.55 -10.38 -9.63
C ARG A 75 5.71 -9.11 -9.73
N ASN A 76 5.62 -8.33 -8.65
CA ASN A 76 4.82 -7.11 -8.56
C ASN A 76 5.29 -6.26 -7.38
N PRO A 77 4.94 -4.96 -7.31
CA PRO A 77 5.41 -4.06 -6.25
C PRO A 77 4.73 -4.26 -4.88
N PHE A 78 3.70 -5.10 -4.77
CA PHE A 78 2.92 -5.25 -3.52
C PHE A 78 3.33 -6.43 -2.65
N ILE A 79 4.03 -7.41 -3.21
CA ILE A 79 4.82 -8.38 -2.43
C ILE A 79 6.06 -7.71 -1.80
N ASN A 80 6.62 -8.33 -0.77
CA ASN A 80 7.73 -7.71 -0.01
C ASN A 80 8.97 -7.51 -0.89
N ALA A 81 9.33 -8.50 -1.69
CA ALA A 81 10.46 -8.40 -2.62
C ALA A 81 10.32 -7.20 -3.57
N GLY A 82 9.14 -7.00 -4.16
CA GLY A 82 8.87 -5.87 -5.03
C GLY A 82 8.96 -4.55 -4.30
N ALA A 83 8.36 -4.45 -3.12
CA ALA A 83 8.41 -3.24 -2.31
C ALA A 83 9.83 -2.84 -1.87
N LEU A 84 10.73 -3.81 -1.66
CA LEU A 84 12.15 -3.54 -1.42
C LEU A 84 12.82 -2.94 -2.66
N VAL A 85 12.55 -3.46 -3.86
CA VAL A 85 13.06 -2.88 -5.11
C VAL A 85 12.49 -1.48 -5.37
N VAL A 86 11.19 -1.25 -5.10
CA VAL A 86 10.59 0.10 -5.17
C VAL A 86 11.26 1.05 -4.17
N THR A 87 11.54 0.58 -2.96
CA THR A 87 12.22 1.37 -1.93
C THR A 87 13.65 1.73 -2.36
N ASP A 88 14.36 0.81 -3.00
CA ASP A 88 15.69 1.05 -3.58
C ASP A 88 15.68 2.10 -4.70
N MET A 89 14.66 2.09 -5.56
CA MET A 89 14.50 3.11 -6.59
C MET A 89 14.38 4.50 -5.97
N ILE A 90 13.49 4.69 -4.99
CA ILE A 90 13.31 6.01 -4.38
C ILE A 90 14.56 6.46 -3.60
N LEU A 91 15.31 5.54 -2.98
CA LEU A 91 16.57 5.85 -2.30
C LEU A 91 17.64 6.36 -3.27
N THR A 92 17.59 5.95 -4.53
CA THR A 92 18.51 6.42 -5.58
C THR A 92 18.24 7.87 -5.96
N HIS A 93 16.99 8.33 -5.86
CA HIS A 93 16.58 9.69 -6.23
C HIS A 93 16.52 10.67 -5.06
N LEU A 94 16.42 10.17 -3.83
CA LEU A 94 16.09 10.96 -2.65
C LEU A 94 17.19 10.89 -1.61
N GLN A 95 17.67 12.06 -1.16
CA GLN A 95 18.65 12.16 -0.08
C GLN A 95 18.10 11.63 1.25
N ASP A 96 16.84 11.97 1.58
CA ASP A 96 16.13 11.45 2.75
C ASP A 96 14.80 10.84 2.32
N ALA A 97 14.83 9.57 1.95
CA ALA A 97 13.63 8.85 1.54
C ALA A 97 12.58 8.77 2.66
N ARG A 98 12.99 8.71 3.94
CA ARG A 98 12.04 8.58 5.07
C ARG A 98 11.24 9.86 5.23
N GLN A 99 11.92 11.01 5.32
CA GLN A 99 11.25 12.30 5.46
C GLN A 99 10.45 12.64 4.20
N THR A 100 10.94 12.29 3.01
CA THR A 100 10.22 12.52 1.76
C THR A 100 8.92 11.73 1.71
N VAL A 101 8.94 10.44 2.07
CA VAL A 101 7.73 9.61 2.12
C VAL A 101 6.74 10.14 3.17
N LEU A 102 7.22 10.57 4.35
CA LEU A 102 6.37 11.17 5.39
C LEU A 102 5.68 12.44 4.88
N ASN A 103 6.44 13.38 4.31
CA ASN A 103 5.90 14.62 3.76
C ASN A 103 4.93 14.35 2.60
N PHE A 104 5.22 13.33 1.80
CA PHE A 104 4.34 12.93 0.71
C PHE A 104 2.99 12.44 1.23
N VAL A 105 2.96 11.54 2.22
CA VAL A 105 1.68 11.06 2.78
C VAL A 105 0.94 12.16 3.55
N ARG A 106 1.64 13.07 4.24
CA ARG A 106 1.04 14.26 4.86
C ARG A 106 0.32 15.13 3.85
N LYS A 107 0.97 15.40 2.72
CA LYS A 107 0.37 16.13 1.59
C LYS A 107 -0.83 15.38 1.00
N LEU A 108 -0.70 14.07 0.78
CA LEU A 108 -1.79 13.25 0.23
C LEU A 108 -2.97 13.15 1.19
N ALA A 109 -2.75 13.16 2.50
CA ALA A 109 -3.81 13.11 3.50
C ALA A 109 -4.34 14.51 3.86
N ASP A 110 -3.60 15.56 3.52
CA ASP A 110 -3.81 16.93 4.01
C ASP A 110 -3.79 16.99 5.55
N ASN A 111 -2.78 16.36 6.14
CA ASN A 111 -2.60 16.25 7.60
C ASN A 111 -1.12 16.20 7.98
N GLU A 112 -0.60 17.30 8.55
CA GLU A 112 0.79 17.43 9.00
C GLU A 112 1.12 16.62 10.27
N ASN A 113 0.11 16.13 11.00
CA ASN A 113 0.31 15.40 12.26
C ASN A 113 0.64 13.92 12.07
N ILE A 114 0.61 13.41 10.84
CA ILE A 114 1.02 12.03 10.55
C ILE A 114 2.48 11.86 10.96
N GLY A 115 2.80 10.75 11.60
CA GLY A 115 4.14 10.43 12.07
C GLY A 115 4.47 8.95 11.92
N PHE A 116 5.62 8.56 12.45
CA PHE A 116 6.02 7.15 12.54
C PHE A 116 5.69 6.58 13.91
N ASP A 117 5.24 5.34 13.95
CA ASP A 117 5.25 4.51 15.15
C ASP A 117 6.66 3.90 15.31
N THR A 118 7.49 4.53 16.13
CA THR A 118 8.89 4.12 16.32
C THR A 118 9.01 2.75 16.99
N ALA A 119 8.00 2.33 17.78
CA ALA A 119 7.98 1.02 18.41
C ALA A 119 7.75 -0.07 17.34
N VAL A 120 6.81 0.15 16.42
CA VAL A 120 6.59 -0.75 15.27
C VAL A 120 7.82 -0.81 14.38
N ALA A 121 8.42 0.34 14.02
CA ALA A 121 9.64 0.37 13.20
C ALA A 121 10.79 -0.42 13.83
N HIS A 122 10.98 -0.28 15.16
CA HIS A 122 12.00 -1.01 15.89
C HIS A 122 11.70 -2.52 15.92
N SER A 123 10.45 -2.89 16.23
CA SER A 123 10.02 -4.29 16.26
C SER A 123 10.24 -4.97 14.91
N GLU A 124 9.84 -4.33 13.81
CA GLU A 124 10.02 -4.86 12.46
C GLU A 124 11.50 -5.08 12.11
N LYS A 125 12.37 -4.16 12.53
CA LYS A 125 13.81 -4.28 12.31
C LYS A 125 14.40 -5.49 13.04
N VAL A 126 13.97 -5.74 14.28
CA VAL A 126 14.48 -6.85 15.11
C VAL A 126 13.97 -8.21 14.61
N THR A 127 12.74 -8.29 14.10
CA THR A 127 12.13 -9.55 13.65
C THR A 127 12.11 -9.73 12.13
N GLY A 128 12.75 -8.82 11.38
CA GLY A 128 12.66 -8.68 9.93
C GLY A 128 13.40 -9.74 9.10
N TYR A 129 13.76 -10.89 9.68
CA TYR A 129 14.64 -11.92 9.08
C TYR A 129 14.27 -12.30 7.64
N ARG A 130 12.98 -12.46 7.34
CA ARG A 130 12.52 -12.77 5.97
C ARG A 130 12.81 -11.65 4.99
N ASN A 131 12.60 -10.39 5.40
CA ASN A 131 12.91 -9.24 4.55
C ASN A 131 14.43 -9.08 4.39
N VAL A 132 15.22 -9.37 5.43
CA VAL A 132 16.69 -9.41 5.36
C VAL A 132 17.15 -10.44 4.32
N ALA A 133 16.60 -11.65 4.35
CA ALA A 133 16.90 -12.68 3.37
C ALA A 133 16.52 -12.24 1.94
N LEU A 134 15.31 -11.69 1.76
CA LEU A 134 14.87 -11.16 0.47
C LEU A 134 15.80 -10.06 -0.05
N ALA A 135 16.16 -9.08 0.78
CA ALA A 135 17.01 -7.98 0.35
C ALA A 135 18.39 -8.47 -0.11
N ASN A 136 19.04 -9.34 0.67
CA ASN A 136 20.34 -9.91 0.28
C ASN A 136 20.24 -10.77 -0.98
N PHE A 137 19.15 -11.51 -1.16
CA PHE A 137 18.94 -12.35 -2.34
C PHE A 137 18.72 -11.50 -3.60
N ILE A 138 17.93 -10.42 -3.52
CA ILE A 138 17.74 -9.49 -4.65
C ILE A 138 19.07 -8.79 -4.98
N LYS A 139 19.86 -8.42 -3.95
CA LYS A 139 21.19 -7.82 -4.11
C LYS A 139 22.15 -8.76 -4.84
N SER A 140 22.14 -10.07 -4.55
CA SER A 140 23.01 -11.03 -5.24
C SER A 140 22.70 -11.19 -6.73
N PHE A 141 21.48 -10.87 -7.16
CA PHE A 141 21.10 -10.79 -8.58
C PHE A 141 21.32 -9.40 -9.21
N GLY A 142 21.86 -8.43 -8.45
CA GLY A 142 22.13 -7.08 -8.94
C GLY A 142 20.90 -6.18 -9.06
N ASN A 143 19.73 -6.59 -8.55
CA ASN A 143 18.49 -5.80 -8.64
C ASN A 143 18.22 -4.95 -7.39
N LEU A 144 19.20 -4.80 -6.49
CA LEU A 144 19.26 -3.72 -5.49
C LEU A 144 20.54 -2.93 -5.69
N HIS A 145 20.43 -1.61 -5.89
CA HIS A 145 21.58 -0.76 -6.16
C HIS A 145 22.18 -0.18 -4.87
N ASN A 146 21.36 0.06 -3.84
CA ASN A 146 21.78 0.51 -2.52
C ASN A 146 22.12 -0.69 -1.61
N GLU A 147 22.70 -0.38 -0.46
CA GLU A 147 23.01 -1.41 0.56
C GLU A 147 21.72 -1.97 1.18
N PRO A 148 21.60 -3.31 1.36
CA PRO A 148 20.40 -3.94 1.90
C PRO A 148 19.91 -3.31 3.21
N ASP A 149 20.81 -2.99 4.13
CA ASP A 149 20.45 -2.38 5.43
C ASP A 149 19.83 -0.99 5.30
N VAL A 150 20.25 -0.21 4.29
CA VAL A 150 19.68 1.12 4.00
C VAL A 150 18.26 0.95 3.45
N VAL A 151 18.08 0.04 2.50
CA VAL A 151 16.77 -0.29 1.90
C VAL A 151 15.80 -0.79 2.95
N LEU A 152 16.22 -1.75 3.77
CA LEU A 152 15.42 -2.31 4.86
C LEU A 152 15.05 -1.24 5.89
N GLY A 153 16.02 -0.40 6.26
CA GLY A 153 15.79 0.72 7.17
C GLY A 153 14.69 1.65 6.67
N ALA A 154 14.70 2.04 5.40
CA ALA A 154 13.63 2.86 4.81
C ALA A 154 12.29 2.09 4.74
N TYR A 155 12.31 0.85 4.28
CA TYR A 155 11.12 0.00 4.17
C TYR A 155 10.35 -0.14 5.49
N PHE A 156 11.03 -0.43 6.60
CA PHE A 156 10.40 -0.55 7.92
C PHE A 156 9.79 0.77 8.41
N HIS A 157 10.42 1.92 8.09
CA HIS A 157 9.84 3.22 8.44
C HIS A 157 8.55 3.46 7.65
N HIS A 158 8.52 3.13 6.35
CA HIS A 158 7.29 3.27 5.55
C HIS A 158 6.15 2.41 6.10
N CYS A 159 6.43 1.19 6.54
CA CYS A 159 5.43 0.32 7.18
C CYS A 159 4.94 0.89 8.53
N SER A 160 5.81 1.59 9.26
CA SER A 160 5.50 2.19 10.57
C SER A 160 4.70 3.50 10.52
N LEU A 161 4.36 4.04 9.34
CA LEU A 161 3.53 5.25 9.23
C LEU A 161 2.21 5.06 10.00
N ALA A 162 1.96 5.93 10.97
CA ALA A 162 0.80 5.91 11.85
C ALA A 162 -0.27 6.86 11.30
N MET A 163 -1.37 6.31 10.80
CA MET A 163 -2.44 7.05 10.13
C MET A 163 -3.80 6.50 10.57
N SER A 164 -4.81 7.37 10.56
CA SER A 164 -6.21 6.98 10.77
C SER A 164 -6.87 6.48 9.48
N CYS A 165 -8.08 5.92 9.57
CA CYS A 165 -8.86 5.60 8.35
C CYS A 165 -9.13 6.85 7.51
N VAL A 166 -9.32 8.00 8.17
CA VAL A 166 -9.51 9.30 7.51
C VAL A 166 -8.29 9.65 6.66
N ASP A 167 -7.10 9.56 7.26
CA ASP A 167 -5.84 9.87 6.58
C ASP A 167 -5.60 8.94 5.39
N VAL A 168 -5.81 7.64 5.57
CA VAL A 168 -5.59 6.63 4.52
C VAL A 168 -6.58 6.81 3.36
N ALA A 169 -7.86 7.06 3.64
CA ALA A 169 -8.87 7.29 2.61
C ALA A 169 -8.62 8.60 1.83
N ARG A 170 -8.24 9.69 2.52
CA ARG A 170 -7.83 10.94 1.87
C ARG A 170 -6.58 10.72 1.01
N ALA A 171 -5.57 10.04 1.56
CA ALA A 171 -4.32 9.76 0.84
C ALA A 171 -4.50 8.88 -0.40
N GLY A 172 -5.51 8.02 -0.43
CA GLY A 172 -5.87 7.21 -1.60
C GLY A 172 -6.71 7.94 -2.66
N LEU A 173 -7.25 9.12 -2.35
CA LEU A 173 -8.32 9.75 -3.15
C LEU A 173 -7.86 10.19 -4.55
N PHE A 174 -6.58 10.53 -4.72
CA PHE A 174 -6.03 10.84 -6.04
C PHE A 174 -6.19 9.67 -7.04
N LEU A 175 -6.19 8.42 -6.58
CA LEU A 175 -6.39 7.24 -7.43
C LEU A 175 -7.82 7.18 -7.98
N ALA A 176 -8.82 7.61 -7.20
CA ALA A 176 -10.19 7.76 -7.67
C ALA A 176 -10.30 8.89 -8.69
N ASN A 177 -9.53 9.96 -8.50
CA ASN A 177 -9.61 11.20 -9.25
C ASN A 177 -8.51 11.35 -10.33
N LYS A 178 -8.31 10.31 -11.16
CA LYS A 178 -7.40 10.32 -12.34
C LYS A 178 -5.97 10.79 -12.02
N GLY A 179 -5.49 10.52 -10.81
CA GLY A 179 -4.16 10.87 -10.34
C GLY A 179 -4.03 12.27 -9.73
N LYS A 180 -5.14 13.00 -9.50
CA LYS A 180 -5.16 14.41 -9.07
C LYS A 180 -5.73 14.54 -7.65
N LEU A 181 -5.09 15.34 -6.79
CA LEU A 181 -5.63 15.69 -5.48
C LEU A 181 -6.87 16.59 -5.65
N PRO A 182 -8.02 16.26 -5.03
CA PRO A 182 -9.23 17.08 -5.21
C PRO A 182 -9.16 18.49 -4.62
N TRP A 183 -8.51 18.66 -3.46
CA TRP A 183 -8.47 19.96 -2.75
C TRP A 183 -7.45 20.93 -3.33
N SER A 184 -6.25 20.47 -3.71
CA SER A 184 -5.21 21.33 -4.27
C SER A 184 -5.25 21.40 -5.80
N GLY A 185 -5.87 20.41 -6.45
CA GLY A 185 -5.78 20.22 -7.88
C GLY A 185 -4.39 19.77 -8.37
N GLU A 186 -3.48 19.39 -7.49
CA GLU A 186 -2.15 18.91 -7.88
C GLU A 186 -2.23 17.55 -8.60
N GLN A 187 -1.51 17.41 -9.70
CA GLN A 187 -1.36 16.13 -10.39
C GLN A 187 -0.25 15.31 -9.73
N ILE A 188 -0.62 14.25 -9.01
CA ILE A 188 0.31 13.36 -8.33
C ILE A 188 0.94 12.39 -9.33
N VAL A 189 0.14 11.70 -10.12
CA VAL A 189 0.61 10.81 -11.20
C VAL A 189 -0.26 10.98 -12.41
N LYS A 190 0.21 10.63 -13.61
CA LYS A 190 -0.63 10.70 -14.82
C LYS A 190 -1.86 9.79 -14.69
N ALA A 191 -2.93 10.10 -15.42
CA ALA A 191 -4.17 9.33 -15.36
C ALA A 191 -3.99 7.83 -15.70
N ASN A 192 -3.08 7.51 -16.62
CA ASN A 192 -2.72 6.13 -16.95
C ASN A 192 -1.96 5.44 -15.80
N GLN A 193 -1.04 6.14 -15.12
CA GLN A 193 -0.33 5.61 -13.96
C GLN A 193 -1.30 5.35 -12.79
N ALA A 194 -2.26 6.24 -12.54
CA ALA A 194 -3.32 6.01 -11.56
C ALA A 194 -4.16 4.77 -11.91
N LYS A 195 -4.42 4.51 -13.20
CA LYS A 195 -5.06 3.27 -13.66
C LYS A 195 -4.17 2.06 -13.36
N TYR A 196 -2.87 2.10 -13.64
CA TYR A 196 -1.95 1.00 -13.40
C TYR A 196 -1.84 0.64 -11.91
N ILE A 197 -1.73 1.62 -11.02
CA ILE A 197 -1.70 1.40 -9.57
C ILE A 197 -2.98 0.69 -9.13
N LYS A 198 -4.15 1.15 -9.57
CA LYS A 198 -5.43 0.47 -9.25
C LYS A 198 -5.52 -0.93 -9.83
N SER A 199 -5.03 -1.17 -11.04
CA SER A 199 -4.97 -2.51 -11.61
C SER A 199 -4.12 -3.44 -10.75
N LEU A 200 -2.94 -3.00 -10.30
CA LEU A 200 -2.11 -3.76 -9.37
C LEU A 200 -2.78 -3.96 -8.01
N MET A 201 -3.54 -2.98 -7.52
CA MET A 201 -4.27 -3.13 -6.25
C MET A 201 -5.30 -4.24 -6.39
N LEU A 202 -6.05 -4.26 -7.49
CA LEU A 202 -7.02 -5.31 -7.76
C LEU A 202 -6.37 -6.70 -7.88
N THR A 203 -5.26 -6.83 -8.60
CA THR A 203 -4.69 -8.14 -8.94
C THR A 203 -3.66 -8.65 -7.94
N CYS A 204 -3.03 -7.77 -7.15
CA CYS A 204 -1.91 -8.12 -6.27
C CYS A 204 -2.08 -7.61 -4.84
N GLY A 205 -3.06 -6.75 -4.57
CA GLY A 205 -3.08 -5.93 -3.36
C GLY A 205 -3.51 -6.63 -2.07
N THR A 206 -4.18 -7.78 -2.16
CA THR A 206 -4.63 -8.60 -1.02
C THR A 206 -3.97 -10.00 -0.99
N TYR A 207 -2.81 -10.12 -1.65
CA TYR A 207 -1.95 -11.32 -1.62
C TYR A 207 -2.68 -12.58 -2.11
N ASP A 208 -2.65 -13.64 -1.33
CA ASP A 208 -3.25 -14.93 -1.66
C ASP A 208 -4.80 -14.87 -1.68
N SER A 209 -5.40 -13.73 -1.30
CA SER A 209 -6.85 -13.51 -1.31
C SER A 209 -7.33 -12.56 -2.41
N VAL A 210 -6.52 -12.26 -3.43
CA VAL A 210 -6.92 -11.35 -4.52
C VAL A 210 -8.17 -11.84 -5.26
N GLY A 211 -8.29 -13.15 -5.52
CA GLY A 211 -9.46 -13.74 -6.16
C GLY A 211 -10.73 -13.60 -5.31
N ASP A 212 -10.66 -14.00 -4.03
CA ASP A 212 -11.80 -13.90 -3.09
C ASP A 212 -12.20 -12.44 -2.85
N PHE A 213 -11.23 -11.54 -2.69
CA PHE A 213 -11.48 -10.12 -2.49
C PHE A 213 -12.11 -9.48 -3.74
N ALA A 214 -11.62 -9.78 -4.94
CA ALA A 214 -12.23 -9.29 -6.17
C ALA A 214 -13.66 -9.83 -6.36
N TYR A 215 -13.89 -11.11 -6.06
CA TYR A 215 -15.20 -11.76 -6.16
C TYR A 215 -16.23 -11.17 -5.18
N ARG A 216 -15.85 -10.96 -3.92
CA ARG A 216 -16.78 -10.52 -2.87
C ARG A 216 -16.90 -9.01 -2.76
N VAL A 217 -15.79 -8.28 -2.87
CA VAL A 217 -15.75 -6.83 -2.66
C VAL A 217 -15.91 -6.09 -3.99
N GLY A 218 -15.18 -6.50 -5.03
CA GLY A 218 -15.27 -5.84 -6.34
C GLY A 218 -14.68 -4.42 -6.37
N LEU A 219 -13.61 -4.18 -5.59
CA LEU A 219 -12.85 -2.91 -5.61
C LEU A 219 -11.34 -3.18 -5.68
N PRO A 220 -10.56 -2.35 -6.40
CA PRO A 220 -9.12 -2.24 -6.22
C PRO A 220 -8.77 -1.98 -4.75
N GLY A 221 -8.04 -2.90 -4.11
CA GLY A 221 -7.74 -2.82 -2.68
C GLY A 221 -6.29 -3.11 -2.33
N LYS A 222 -5.78 -2.56 -1.22
CA LYS A 222 -4.51 -2.93 -0.61
C LYS A 222 -4.71 -3.11 0.89
N SER A 223 -4.33 -4.27 1.41
CA SER A 223 -4.35 -4.57 2.84
C SER A 223 -2.99 -4.37 3.52
N GLY A 224 -3.02 -4.17 4.82
CA GLY A 224 -1.85 -4.20 5.70
C GLY A 224 -2.13 -5.04 6.94
N VAL A 225 -1.08 -5.70 7.47
CA VAL A 225 -1.18 -6.54 8.67
C VAL A 225 -1.49 -5.74 9.95
N GLY A 226 -1.49 -4.41 9.88
CA GLY A 226 -2.00 -3.53 10.93
C GLY A 226 -3.54 -3.52 11.03
N GLY A 227 -4.23 -4.26 10.15
CA GLY A 227 -5.68 -4.38 10.11
C GLY A 227 -6.36 -3.39 9.16
N GLY A 228 -5.59 -2.54 8.48
CA GLY A 228 -6.09 -1.55 7.54
C GLY A 228 -6.27 -2.13 6.13
N ILE A 229 -7.33 -1.71 5.44
CA ILE A 229 -7.55 -1.94 4.01
C ILE A 229 -7.91 -0.61 3.36
N LEU A 230 -7.12 -0.20 2.37
CA LEU A 230 -7.44 0.88 1.45
C LEU A 230 -8.10 0.30 0.21
N ALA A 231 -9.28 0.78 -0.18
CA ALA A 231 -9.88 0.46 -1.48
C ALA A 231 -10.34 1.72 -2.22
N VAL A 232 -10.49 1.60 -3.54
CA VAL A 232 -10.75 2.76 -4.41
C VAL A 232 -11.75 2.42 -5.50
N MET A 233 -12.83 3.19 -5.60
CA MET A 233 -13.74 3.14 -6.74
C MET A 233 -13.41 4.29 -7.72
N PRO A 234 -12.90 3.99 -8.94
CA PRO A 234 -12.61 5.00 -9.94
C PRO A 234 -13.75 5.98 -10.17
N GLY A 235 -13.45 7.28 -10.07
CA GLY A 235 -14.41 8.36 -10.30
C GLY A 235 -15.46 8.57 -9.19
N LYS A 236 -15.46 7.78 -8.11
CA LYS A 236 -16.47 7.91 -7.03
C LYS A 236 -15.86 8.16 -5.66
N PHE A 237 -14.97 7.30 -5.17
CA PHE A 237 -14.45 7.43 -3.80
C PHE A 237 -13.15 6.67 -3.56
N SER A 238 -12.48 7.03 -2.49
CA SER A 238 -11.55 6.15 -1.76
C SER A 238 -12.17 5.79 -0.41
N ILE A 239 -11.97 4.56 0.02
CA ILE A 239 -12.53 4.01 1.24
C ILE A 239 -11.42 3.33 2.03
N CYS A 240 -11.39 3.57 3.34
CA CYS A 240 -10.51 2.86 4.25
C CYS A 240 -11.33 2.19 5.34
N VAL A 241 -10.98 0.96 5.68
CA VAL A 241 -11.48 0.26 6.85
C VAL A 241 -10.31 -0.25 7.67
N TRP A 242 -10.48 -0.25 8.98
CA TRP A 242 -9.50 -0.75 9.93
C TRP A 242 -10.19 -1.62 10.97
N SER A 243 -9.67 -2.82 11.14
CA SER A 243 -9.98 -3.70 12.27
C SER A 243 -8.77 -4.61 12.52
N PRO A 244 -8.19 -4.65 13.73
CA PRO A 244 -6.98 -5.42 14.01
C PRO A 244 -7.12 -6.94 13.83
N GLY A 245 -8.33 -7.51 13.97
CA GLY A 245 -8.55 -8.94 13.82
C GLY A 245 -8.32 -9.43 12.38
N LEU A 246 -7.23 -10.17 12.14
CA LEU A 246 -6.88 -10.72 10.84
C LEU A 246 -7.44 -12.14 10.62
N ASN A 247 -7.70 -12.49 9.37
CA ASN A 247 -7.99 -13.86 8.95
C ASN A 247 -6.69 -14.67 8.74
N ALA A 248 -6.82 -15.93 8.35
CA ALA A 248 -5.67 -16.83 8.11
C ALA A 248 -4.72 -16.37 6.99
N THR A 249 -5.16 -15.48 6.10
CA THR A 249 -4.36 -14.93 5.00
C THR A 249 -3.76 -13.55 5.31
N GLY A 250 -3.91 -13.07 6.56
CA GLY A 250 -3.32 -11.80 7.02
C GLY A 250 -4.11 -10.55 6.63
N ASN A 251 -5.34 -10.69 6.16
CA ASN A 251 -6.25 -9.58 5.83
C ASN A 251 -7.23 -9.32 6.99
N SER A 252 -7.66 -8.07 7.17
CA SER A 252 -8.65 -7.73 8.21
C SER A 252 -9.97 -8.45 7.97
N LEU A 253 -10.39 -9.33 8.89
CA LEU A 253 -11.58 -10.16 8.74
C LEU A 253 -12.85 -9.31 8.70
N ALA A 254 -13.05 -8.48 9.74
CA ALA A 254 -14.18 -7.58 9.80
C ALA A 254 -14.09 -6.47 8.74
N GLY A 255 -12.88 -6.01 8.41
CA GLY A 255 -12.66 -5.02 7.37
C GLY A 255 -13.10 -5.50 5.99
N THR A 256 -12.68 -6.69 5.57
CA THR A 256 -13.11 -7.28 4.29
C THR A 256 -14.63 -7.48 4.27
N LYS A 257 -15.23 -7.96 5.37
CA LYS A 257 -16.69 -8.13 5.43
C LYS A 257 -17.44 -6.80 5.32
N ALA A 258 -16.94 -5.74 5.95
CA ALA A 258 -17.55 -4.41 5.86
C ALA A 258 -17.49 -3.86 4.42
N LEU A 259 -16.38 -4.07 3.70
CA LEU A 259 -16.26 -3.67 2.30
C LEU A 259 -17.22 -4.45 1.39
N GLU A 260 -17.36 -5.76 1.58
CA GLU A 260 -18.34 -6.59 0.86
C GLU A 260 -19.78 -6.11 1.10
N LEU A 261 -20.13 -5.85 2.37
CA LEU A 261 -21.47 -5.34 2.71
C LEU A 261 -21.69 -3.94 2.11
N PHE A 262 -20.68 -3.08 2.12
CA PHE A 262 -20.76 -1.75 1.53
C PHE A 262 -21.04 -1.81 0.02
N THR A 263 -20.29 -2.62 -0.74
CA THR A 263 -20.52 -2.73 -2.19
C THR A 263 -21.85 -3.42 -2.52
N THR A 264 -22.27 -4.38 -1.70
CA THR A 264 -23.59 -5.03 -1.80
C THR A 264 -24.73 -4.03 -1.58
N LEU A 265 -24.67 -3.24 -0.50
CA LEU A 265 -25.74 -2.29 -0.14
C LEU A 265 -25.81 -1.10 -1.11
N THR A 266 -24.67 -0.64 -1.61
CA THR A 266 -24.61 0.51 -2.52
C THR A 266 -24.81 0.12 -3.99
N GLY A 267 -24.63 -1.17 -4.34
CA GLY A 267 -24.58 -1.63 -5.72
C GLY A 267 -23.36 -1.12 -6.49
N ILE A 268 -22.31 -0.66 -5.80
CA ILE A 268 -21.12 -0.05 -6.41
C ILE A 268 -19.97 -1.06 -6.41
N SER A 269 -19.74 -1.68 -7.56
CA SER A 269 -18.63 -2.61 -7.85
C SER A 269 -17.99 -2.24 -9.19
N ILE A 270 -16.71 -2.60 -9.41
CA ILE A 270 -16.08 -2.42 -10.72
C ILE A 270 -16.52 -3.47 -11.75
N PHE A 271 -17.25 -4.49 -11.30
CA PHE A 271 -17.78 -5.60 -12.09
C PHE A 271 -19.29 -5.50 -12.23
#